data_AF-A0A7V5NX02-F1
#
_entry.id   AF-A0A7V5NX02-F1
#
_cell.length_a   1.000
_cell.length_b   1.000
_cell.length_c   1.000
_cell.angle_alpha   90.00
_cell.angle_beta   90.00
_cell.angle_gamma   90.00
#
_symmetry.space_group_name_H-M   'P 1'
#
loop_
_entity.id
_entity.type
_entity.pdbx_description
1 polymer ?
#
loop_
_entity_poly.entity_id
_entity_poly.type
_entity_poly.pdbx_seq_one_letter_code
_entity_poly.pdbx_strand_id
1 'polypeptide(L)'
;YGALPAHNGLWEAAIDTAHDLAARLAIAPMVLEARGLDVTPGMIDRLKSAGDSESADILTIIYEEEIHHVAAGVRWFSHICRREDKSVKSRFKSLLQAHYKGTLKPPFNTKARTQAGLLQTYYSG
;
A
#
# COMPACT_ATOMS: atom_id res chain seq x y z
N TYR A 1 -18.69 9.01 0.59
CA TYR A 1 -18.78 9.56 1.95
C TYR A 1 -19.06 11.05 1.81
N GLY A 2 -20.18 11.55 2.34
CA GLY A 2 -20.71 12.88 2.03
C GLY A 2 -21.49 12.92 0.71
N ALA A 3 -21.53 14.07 0.04
CA ALA A 3 -22.29 14.28 -1.20
C ALA A 3 -21.74 13.53 -2.43
N LEU A 4 -20.51 13.01 -2.34
CA LEU A 4 -19.83 12.31 -3.44
C LEU A 4 -19.64 10.82 -3.16
N PRO A 5 -19.73 9.96 -4.20
CA PRO A 5 -19.40 8.55 -4.08
C PRO A 5 -17.94 8.40 -3.66
N ALA A 6 -17.70 7.57 -2.65
CA ALA A 6 -16.36 7.21 -2.22
C ALA A 6 -16.19 5.70 -2.35
N HIS A 7 -14.97 5.26 -2.64
CA HIS A 7 -14.66 3.84 -2.68
C HIS A 7 -14.62 3.24 -1.27
N ASN A 8 -15.11 2.02 -1.13
CA ASN A 8 -15.15 1.29 0.15
C ASN A 8 -13.95 0.34 0.35
N GLY A 9 -12.94 0.41 -0.53
CA GLY A 9 -11.90 -0.63 -0.64
C GLY A 9 -11.08 -0.87 0.63
N LEU A 10 -10.75 0.18 1.39
CA LEU A 10 -10.05 0.03 2.69
C LEU A 10 -10.91 -0.69 3.73
N TRP A 11 -12.21 -0.37 3.77
CA TRP A 11 -13.15 -0.99 4.70
C TRP A 11 -13.46 -2.44 4.32
N GLU A 12 -13.62 -2.71 3.02
CA GLU A 12 -13.80 -4.08 2.51
C GLU A 12 -12.59 -4.96 2.82
N ALA A 13 -11.38 -4.47 2.55
CA ALA A 13 -10.15 -5.16 2.93
C ALA A 13 -10.05 -5.36 4.45
N ALA A 14 -10.53 -4.38 5.22
CA ALA A 14 -10.56 -4.47 6.67
C ALA A 14 -11.56 -5.52 7.20
N ILE A 15 -12.70 -5.73 6.55
CA ILE A 15 -13.61 -6.81 6.92
C ILE A 15 -13.02 -8.16 6.48
N ASP A 16 -12.59 -8.24 5.23
CA ASP A 16 -12.11 -9.48 4.60
C ASP A 16 -10.91 -10.09 5.34
N THR A 17 -10.01 -9.26 5.87
CA THR A 17 -8.80 -9.71 6.57
C THR A 17 -8.90 -9.65 8.10
N ALA A 18 -10.09 -9.41 8.68
CA ALA A 18 -10.26 -9.26 10.13
C ALA A 18 -9.80 -10.47 10.97
N HIS A 19 -9.79 -11.65 10.36
CA HIS A 19 -9.49 -12.91 11.02
C HIS A 19 -8.02 -13.39 10.84
N ASP A 20 -7.23 -12.73 9.99
CA ASP A 20 -5.83 -13.09 9.72
C ASP A 20 -4.96 -11.83 9.73
N LEU A 21 -4.10 -11.73 10.76
CA LEU A 21 -3.19 -10.59 10.93
C LEU A 21 -2.16 -10.49 9.79
N ALA A 22 -1.66 -11.61 9.27
CA ALA A 22 -0.74 -11.61 8.14
C ALA A 22 -1.47 -11.11 6.87
N ALA A 23 -2.72 -11.52 6.66
CA ALA A 23 -3.55 -11.01 5.57
C ALA A 23 -3.78 -9.50 5.73
N ARG A 24 -4.10 -9.02 6.94
CA ARG A 24 -4.27 -7.59 7.23
C ARG A 24 -3.05 -6.77 6.82
N LEU A 25 -1.87 -7.20 7.25
CA LEU A 25 -0.61 -6.53 6.95
C LEU A 25 -0.26 -6.60 5.45
N ALA A 26 -0.51 -7.73 4.80
CA ALA A 26 -0.29 -7.87 3.36
C ALA A 26 -1.19 -6.95 2.54
N ILE A 27 -2.45 -6.77 2.92
CA ILE A 27 -3.42 -6.05 2.10
C ILE A 27 -3.49 -4.56 2.44
N ALA A 28 -3.63 -4.18 3.71
CA ALA A 28 -3.82 -2.77 4.05
C ALA A 28 -2.53 -1.96 3.82
N PRO A 29 -1.44 -2.16 4.60
CA PRO A 29 -0.25 -1.34 4.41
C PRO A 29 0.59 -1.73 3.21
N MET A 30 0.73 -3.02 2.89
CA MET A 30 1.64 -3.43 1.81
C MET A 30 1.04 -3.36 0.40
N VAL A 31 -0.30 -3.25 0.25
CA VAL A 31 -0.97 -3.16 -1.06
C VAL A 31 -1.74 -1.86 -1.21
N LEU A 32 -2.66 -1.55 -0.30
CA LEU A 32 -3.53 -0.38 -0.43
C LEU A 32 -2.78 0.92 -0.15
N GLU A 33 -2.02 1.01 0.94
CA GLU A 33 -1.21 2.19 1.24
C GLU A 33 0.00 2.31 0.29
N ALA A 34 0.61 1.18 -0.08
CA ALA A 34 1.65 1.14 -1.11
C ALA A 34 1.17 1.64 -2.49
N ARG A 35 -0.14 1.74 -2.72
CA ARG A 35 -0.69 2.42 -3.91
C ARG A 35 -0.52 3.93 -3.84
N GLY A 36 -0.61 4.53 -2.65
CA GLY A 36 -0.34 5.95 -2.41
C GLY A 36 1.06 6.35 -2.86
N LEU A 37 2.06 5.51 -2.58
CA LEU A 37 3.44 5.72 -3.04
C LEU A 37 3.57 5.85 -4.56
N ASP A 38 2.69 5.19 -5.32
CA ASP A 38 2.73 5.17 -6.78
C ASP A 38 1.99 6.34 -7.41
N VAL A 39 0.86 6.75 -6.83
CA VAL A 39 -0.08 7.68 -7.47
C VAL A 39 -0.01 9.10 -6.94
N THR A 40 0.31 9.27 -5.65
CA THR A 40 0.30 10.59 -5.00
C THR A 40 1.29 11.56 -5.62
N PRO A 41 2.52 11.17 -6.06
CA PRO A 41 3.40 12.10 -6.76
C PRO A 41 2.76 12.74 -8.00
N GLY A 42 2.08 11.94 -8.83
CA GLY A 42 1.38 12.47 -10.01
C GLY A 42 0.15 13.33 -9.66
N MET A 43 -0.46 13.14 -8.49
CA MET A 43 -1.52 14.01 -7.99
C MET A 43 -0.96 15.36 -7.52
N ILE A 44 0.17 15.34 -6.78
CA ILE A 44 0.91 16.54 -6.35
C ILE A 44 1.29 17.38 -7.57
N ASP A 45 1.87 16.77 -8.61
CA ASP A 45 2.28 17.47 -9.83
C ASP A 45 1.10 18.15 -10.55
N ARG A 46 -0.07 17.51 -10.56
CA ARG A 46 -1.30 18.06 -11.15
C ARG A 46 -1.83 19.24 -10.36
N LEU A 47 -1.84 19.16 -9.03
CA LEU A 47 -2.28 20.26 -8.16
C LEU A 47 -1.36 21.47 -8.32
N LYS A 48 -0.03 21.27 -8.31
CA LYS A 48 0.95 22.31 -8.58
C LYS A 48 0.74 22.96 -9.95
N SER A 49 0.55 22.14 -11.00
CA SER A 49 0.27 22.64 -12.35
C SER A 49 -1.05 23.42 -12.46
N ALA A 50 -2.01 23.13 -11.58
CA ALA A 50 -3.28 23.85 -11.49
C ALA A 50 -3.22 25.10 -10.59
N GLY A 51 -2.06 25.40 -9.98
CA GLY A 51 -1.88 26.54 -9.08
C GLY A 51 -2.32 26.29 -7.63
N ASP A 52 -2.80 25.09 -7.30
CA ASP A 52 -3.20 24.70 -5.94
C ASP A 52 -2.00 24.14 -5.17
N SER A 53 -1.14 25.05 -4.72
CA SER A 53 0.07 24.69 -3.97
C SER A 53 -0.24 24.23 -2.54
N GLU A 54 -1.29 24.77 -1.92
CA GLU A 54 -1.69 24.43 -0.55
C GLU A 54 -2.11 22.94 -0.45
N SER A 55 -2.99 22.48 -1.34
CA SER A 55 -3.36 21.06 -1.38
C SER A 55 -2.18 20.15 -1.76
N ALA A 56 -1.28 20.63 -2.63
CA ALA A 56 -0.09 19.88 -3.02
C ALA A 56 0.89 19.68 -1.85
N ASP A 57 1.06 20.68 -1.00
CA ASP A 57 1.91 20.62 0.19
C ASP A 57 1.34 19.63 1.22
N ILE A 58 0.02 19.66 1.44
CA ILE A 58 -0.67 18.68 2.31
C ILE A 58 -0.47 17.25 1.78
N LEU A 59 -0.66 17.01 0.47
CA LEU A 59 -0.44 15.68 -0.11
C LEU A 59 1.02 15.24 -0.05
N THR A 60 1.97 16.18 -0.04
CA THR A 60 3.39 15.86 0.12
C THR A 60 3.68 15.30 1.51
N ILE A 61 3.11 15.89 2.57
CA ILE A 61 3.20 15.36 3.94
C ILE A 61 2.61 13.95 3.99
N ILE A 62 1.40 13.76 3.46
CA ILE A 62 0.73 12.45 3.45
C ILE A 62 1.59 11.41 2.71
N TYR A 63 2.15 11.76 1.55
CA TYR A 63 3.03 10.86 0.81
C TYR A 63 4.27 10.43 1.60
N GLU A 64 4.89 11.34 2.35
CA GLU A 64 6.06 11.04 3.19
C GLU A 64 5.70 10.10 4.36
N GLU A 65 4.52 10.28 4.95
CA GLU A 65 3.99 9.38 5.99
C GLU A 65 3.72 7.97 5.44
N GLU A 66 3.20 7.85 4.21
CA GLU A 66 2.90 6.54 3.64
C GLU A 66 4.12 5.63 3.48
N ILE A 67 5.33 6.18 3.31
CA ILE A 67 6.56 5.37 3.29
C ILE A 67 6.71 4.63 4.62
N HIS A 68 6.40 5.29 5.74
CA HIS A 68 6.52 4.73 7.07
C HIS A 68 5.41 3.71 7.37
N HIS A 69 4.20 3.94 6.87
CA HIS A 69 3.11 2.97 7.02
C HIS A 69 3.39 1.66 6.27
N VAL A 70 3.82 1.77 5.00
CA VAL A 70 4.23 0.60 4.20
C VAL A 70 5.41 -0.10 4.88
N ALA A 71 6.38 0.64 5.41
CA ALA A 71 7.53 0.06 6.12
C ALA A 71 7.12 -0.69 7.39
N ALA A 72 6.16 -0.16 8.15
CA ALA A 72 5.59 -0.85 9.30
C ALA A 72 4.90 -2.15 8.88
N GLY A 73 4.15 -2.13 7.78
CA GLY A 73 3.53 -3.31 7.17
C GLY A 73 4.56 -4.39 6.83
N VAL A 74 5.59 -4.04 6.06
CA VAL A 74 6.67 -4.96 5.66
C VAL A 74 7.39 -5.56 6.87
N ARG A 75 7.72 -4.72 7.86
CA ARG A 75 8.44 -5.14 9.09
C ARG A 75 7.65 -6.20 9.85
N TRP A 76 6.38 -5.92 10.15
CA TRP A 76 5.55 -6.84 10.95
C TRP A 76 5.13 -8.08 10.16
N PHE A 77 4.85 -7.94 8.87
CA PHE A 77 4.56 -9.09 8.00
C PHE A 77 5.74 -10.05 7.93
N SER A 78 6.96 -9.52 7.77
CA SER A 78 8.19 -10.31 7.75
C SER A 78 8.45 -11.00 9.10
N HIS A 79 8.16 -10.31 10.21
CA HIS A 79 8.25 -10.88 11.54
C HIS A 79 7.31 -12.09 11.73
N ILE A 80 6.03 -11.97 11.31
CA ILE A 80 5.07 -13.07 11.39
C ILE A 80 5.51 -14.24 10.51
N CYS A 81 5.92 -13.98 9.27
CA CYS A 81 6.39 -15.03 8.37
C CYS A 81 7.59 -15.79 8.96
N ARG A 82 8.54 -15.08 9.58
CA ARG A 82 9.69 -15.71 10.26
C ARG A 82 9.26 -16.58 11.45
N ARG A 83 8.30 -16.11 12.26
CA ARG A 83 7.77 -16.87 13.39
C ARG A 83 7.03 -18.13 12.98
N GLU A 84 6.43 -18.12 11.79
CA GLU A 84 5.68 -19.25 11.22
C GLU A 84 6.51 -20.13 10.28
N ASP A 85 7.82 -19.88 10.16
CA ASP A 85 8.73 -20.54 9.22
C ASP A 85 8.23 -20.52 7.75
N LYS A 86 7.66 -19.38 7.33
CA LYS A 86 7.15 -19.15 5.98
C LYS A 86 8.05 -18.20 5.20
N SER A 87 8.22 -18.48 3.91
CA SER A 87 8.82 -17.52 2.98
C SER A 87 7.93 -16.28 2.84
N VAL A 88 8.51 -15.11 3.12
CA VAL A 88 7.81 -13.82 3.07
C VAL A 88 7.20 -13.58 1.69
N LYS A 89 7.98 -13.85 0.62
CA LYS A 89 7.54 -13.63 -0.76
C LYS A 89 6.37 -14.54 -1.15
N SER A 90 6.46 -15.84 -0.88
CA SER A 90 5.40 -16.77 -1.26
C SER A 90 4.13 -16.54 -0.44
N ARG A 91 4.28 -16.26 0.86
CA ARG A 91 3.15 -15.95 1.74
C ARG A 91 2.46 -14.66 1.32
N PHE A 92 3.21 -13.61 0.95
CA PHE A 92 2.65 -12.37 0.43
C PHE A 92 1.84 -12.61 -0.85
N LYS A 93 2.42 -13.31 -1.85
CA LYS A 93 1.72 -13.63 -3.10
C LYS A 93 0.44 -14.44 -2.86
N SER A 94 0.48 -15.42 -1.97
CA SER A 94 -0.68 -16.24 -1.61
C SER A 94 -1.79 -15.41 -0.97
N LEU A 95 -1.46 -14.54 -0.02
CA LEU A 95 -2.45 -13.68 0.66
C LEU A 95 -2.99 -12.61 -0.27
N LEU A 96 -2.14 -12.03 -1.13
CA LEU A 96 -2.57 -11.12 -2.18
C LEU A 96 -3.61 -11.79 -3.09
N GLN A 97 -3.34 -13.01 -3.56
CA GLN A 97 -4.27 -13.75 -4.42
C GLN A 97 -5.59 -14.10 -3.70
N ALA A 98 -5.54 -14.40 -2.40
CA ALA A 98 -6.71 -14.79 -1.62
C ALA A 98 -7.62 -13.60 -1.28
N HIS A 99 -7.05 -12.44 -0.98
CA HIS A 99 -7.77 -11.31 -0.36
C HIS A 99 -7.86 -10.06 -1.24
N TYR A 100 -7.03 -9.93 -2.27
CA TYR A 100 -7.06 -8.78 -3.18
C TYR A 100 -7.78 -9.15 -4.47
N LYS A 101 -9.00 -8.63 -4.64
CA LYS A 101 -9.84 -8.87 -5.84
C LYS A 101 -9.38 -8.10 -7.09
N GLY A 102 -8.36 -7.24 -6.96
CA GLY A 102 -7.80 -6.44 -8.04
C GLY A 102 -6.50 -6.99 -8.59
N THR A 103 -5.96 -6.33 -9.61
CA THR A 103 -4.59 -6.54 -10.10
C THR A 103 -3.73 -5.38 -9.65
N LEU A 104 -2.51 -5.66 -9.16
CA LEU A 104 -1.52 -4.61 -8.95
C LEU A 104 -1.16 -4.00 -10.30
N LYS A 105 -1.41 -2.70 -10.47
CA LYS A 105 -1.21 -2.01 -11.75
C LYS A 105 -0.07 -1.00 -11.65
N PRO A 106 0.80 -0.93 -12.67
CA PRO A 106 1.77 0.16 -12.77
C PRO A 106 1.06 1.53 -12.92
N PRO A 107 1.78 2.64 -12.72
CA PRO A 107 3.20 2.73 -12.39
C PRO A 107 3.49 2.22 -10.97
N PHE A 108 4.69 1.70 -10.75
CA PHE A 108 5.21 1.38 -9.41
C PHE A 108 6.33 2.35 -9.08
N ASN A 109 6.23 3.05 -7.96
CA ASN A 109 7.31 3.85 -7.43
C ASN A 109 8.32 2.93 -6.72
N THR A 110 9.11 2.20 -7.52
CA THR A 110 10.07 1.21 -7.02
C THR A 110 11.05 1.81 -6.02
N LYS A 111 11.43 3.09 -6.17
CA LYS A 111 12.31 3.78 -5.22
C LYS A 111 11.64 3.92 -3.85
N ALA A 112 10.44 4.48 -3.77
CA ALA A 112 9.72 4.66 -2.50
C ALA A 112 9.32 3.33 -1.87
N ARG A 113 8.85 2.36 -2.67
CA ARG A 113 8.54 1.01 -2.19
C ARG A 113 9.77 0.30 -1.61
N THR A 114 10.92 0.42 -2.27
CA THR A 114 12.20 -0.13 -1.77
C THR A 114 12.65 0.58 -0.50
N GLN A 115 12.48 1.89 -0.39
CA GLN A 115 12.74 2.64 0.84
C GLN A 115 11.86 2.15 2.01
N ALA A 116 10.63 1.76 1.73
CA ALA A 116 9.75 1.11 2.69
C ALA A 116 10.05 -0.39 2.92
N GLY A 117 11.08 -0.96 2.27
CA GLY A 117 11.42 -2.38 2.34
C GLY A 117 10.52 -3.31 1.51
N LEU A 118 9.54 -2.77 0.78
CA LEU A 118 8.70 -3.53 -0.15
C LEU A 118 9.45 -3.72 -1.46
N LEU A 119 10.25 -4.78 -1.53
CA LEU A 119 11.10 -5.07 -2.69
C LEU A 119 10.27 -5.46 -3.92
N GLN A 120 10.81 -5.14 -5.10
CA GLN A 120 10.16 -5.44 -6.38
C GLN A 120 9.74 -6.92 -6.50
N THR A 121 10.53 -7.84 -5.97
CA THR A 121 10.29 -9.29 -6.00
C THR A 121 8.97 -9.72 -5.36
N TYR A 122 8.31 -8.88 -4.57
CA TYR A 122 7.02 -9.15 -3.95
C TYR A 122 5.88 -9.02 -4.96
N TYR A 123 5.97 -8.05 -5.87
CA TYR A 123 4.90 -7.64 -6.78
C TYR A 123 5.24 -7.74 -8.27
N SER A 124 6.49 -8.07 -8.61
CA SER A 124 6.89 -8.42 -9.98
C SER A 124 6.90 -9.93 -10.21
N GLY A 125 6.43 -10.34 -11.38
CA GLY A 125 6.25 -11.74 -11.80
C GLY A 125 4.82 -12.16 -11.53
#